data_AF-X8IG94-F1
#
_entry.id   AF-X8IG94-F1
#
_cell.length_a   1.000
_cell.length_b   1.000
_cell.length_c   1.000
_cell.angle_alpha   90.00
_cell.angle_beta   90.00
_cell.angle_gamma   90.00
#
_symmetry.space_group_name_H-M   'P 1'
#
loop_
_entity.id
_entity.type
_entity.pdbx_description
1 polymer ?
#
loop_
_entity_poly.entity_id
_entity_poly.type
_entity_poly.pdbx_seq_one_letter_code
_entity_poly.pdbx_strand_id
1 'polypeptide(L)'
;MNYIGSKLSLKSFIKDTILEVSKIDSENKIFADLFAGTGVIGSEFKKMGYKVIANDIQHYSYILNKHFIENNNPINIELLEHLNSIEGKEGFIYNNYCTGSGSERNYFSDFNGKKCDAI
;
A
#
# COMPACT_ATOMS: atom_id res chain seq x y z
N MET A 1 -2.78 3.11 2.01
CA MET A 1 -2.01 4.37 2.08
C MET A 1 -2.78 5.44 1.33
N ASN A 2 -2.96 6.63 1.93
CA ASN A 2 -3.47 7.77 1.18
C ASN A 2 -2.45 8.14 0.11
N TYR A 3 -2.91 8.21 -1.13
CA TYR A 3 -2.04 8.43 -2.27
C TYR A 3 -2.74 9.35 -3.24
N ILE A 4 -2.08 10.47 -3.55
CA ILE A 4 -2.62 11.45 -4.49
C ILE A 4 -2.72 10.78 -5.86
N GLY A 5 -3.88 10.88 -6.48
CA GLY A 5 -4.14 10.22 -7.76
C GLY A 5 -4.41 8.71 -7.67
N SER A 6 -4.61 8.18 -6.45
CA SER A 6 -5.05 6.80 -6.24
C SER A 6 -6.30 6.49 -7.06
N LYS A 7 -6.28 5.35 -7.76
CA LYS A 7 -7.40 4.88 -8.58
C LYS A 7 -8.43 4.09 -7.78
N LEU A 8 -8.41 4.16 -6.44
CA LEU A 8 -9.29 3.38 -5.57
C LEU A 8 -10.78 3.59 -5.86
N SER A 9 -11.23 4.83 -6.02
CA SER A 9 -12.63 5.14 -6.35
C SER A 9 -13.02 4.71 -7.78
N LEU A 10 -12.04 4.63 -8.69
CA LEU A 10 -12.24 4.27 -10.11
C LEU A 10 -11.98 2.78 -10.37
N LYS A 11 -11.66 2.01 -9.34
CA LYS A 11 -11.17 0.63 -9.47
C LYS A 11 -12.12 -0.25 -10.29
N SER A 12 -13.42 -0.23 -9.99
CA SER A 12 -14.42 -1.05 -10.70
C SER A 12 -14.52 -0.64 -12.17
N PHE A 13 -14.66 0.66 -12.44
CA PHE A 13 -14.71 1.19 -13.81
C PHE A 13 -13.50 0.75 -14.63
N ILE A 14 -12.29 0.97 -14.13
CA ILE A 14 -11.04 0.60 -14.85
C ILE A 14 -10.99 -0.90 -15.12
N LYS A 15 -11.27 -1.72 -14.09
CA LYS A 15 -11.27 -3.18 -14.21
C LYS A 15 -12.28 -3.64 -15.27
N ASP A 16 -13.52 -3.19 -15.18
CA ASP A 16 -14.61 -3.62 -16.06
C ASP A 16 -14.34 -3.19 -17.51
N THR A 17 -13.88 -1.95 -17.73
CA THR A 17 -13.48 -1.47 -19.07
C THR A 17 -12.33 -2.28 -19.66
N ILE A 18 -11.30 -2.62 -18.88
CA ILE A 18 -10.18 -3.43 -19.37
C ILE A 18 -10.65 -4.83 -19.78
N LEU A 19 -11.52 -5.47 -18.99
CA LEU A 19 -12.06 -6.79 -19.31
C LEU A 19 -12.93 -6.76 -20.57
N GLU A 20 -13.79 -5.74 -20.69
CA GLU A 20 -14.67 -5.56 -21.84
C GLU A 20 -13.89 -5.36 -23.15
N VAL A 21 -12.86 -4.51 -23.12
CA VAL A 21 -12.07 -4.17 -24.31
C VAL A 21 -11.10 -5.29 -24.67
N SER A 22 -10.42 -5.88 -23.68
CA SER A 22 -9.40 -6.89 -23.95
C SER A 22 -9.99 -8.23 -24.38
N LYS A 23 -11.18 -8.60 -23.86
CA LYS A 23 -11.86 -9.88 -24.11
C LYS A 23 -10.94 -11.10 -23.94
N ILE A 24 -9.96 -11.00 -23.03
CA ILE A 24 -8.98 -12.06 -22.80
C ILE A 24 -9.66 -13.25 -22.12
N ASP A 25 -9.78 -14.34 -22.87
CA ASP A 25 -10.18 -15.64 -22.37
C ASP A 25 -9.02 -16.63 -22.56
N SER A 26 -8.09 -16.61 -21.61
CA SER A 26 -6.89 -17.45 -21.61
C SER A 26 -6.59 -17.92 -20.20
N GLU A 27 -6.04 -19.11 -20.05
CA GLU A 27 -5.56 -19.60 -18.74
C GLU A 27 -4.34 -18.81 -18.24
N ASN A 28 -3.52 -18.25 -19.14
CA ASN A 28 -2.27 -17.55 -18.82
C ASN A 28 -2.43 -16.04 -18.92
N LYS A 29 -3.20 -15.45 -18.00
CA LYS A 29 -3.50 -14.01 -18.00
C LYS A 29 -2.36 -13.21 -17.37
N ILE A 30 -1.85 -12.21 -18.10
CA ILE A 30 -0.81 -11.29 -17.63
C ILE A 30 -1.36 -9.87 -17.61
N PHE A 31 -1.22 -9.17 -16.49
CA PHE A 31 -1.58 -7.76 -16.34
C PHE A 31 -0.34 -6.93 -16.02
N ALA A 32 -0.06 -5.90 -16.83
CA ALA A 32 1.07 -5.01 -16.63
C ALA A 32 0.59 -3.65 -16.10
N ASP A 33 0.86 -3.36 -14.83
CA ASP A 33 0.59 -2.07 -14.19
C ASP A 33 1.86 -1.22 -14.19
N LEU A 34 2.06 -0.46 -15.27
CA LEU A 34 3.33 0.24 -15.53
C LEU A 34 3.57 1.48 -14.66
N PHE A 35 2.51 1.96 -14.00
CA PHE A 35 2.51 3.12 -13.11
C PHE A 35 1.69 2.78 -11.86
N ALA A 36 2.16 1.73 -11.16
CA ALA A 36 1.35 1.01 -10.18
C ALA A 36 0.99 1.85 -8.95
N GLY A 37 1.81 2.83 -8.58
CA GLY A 37 1.65 3.57 -7.32
C GLY A 37 1.49 2.61 -6.15
N THR A 38 0.37 2.73 -5.43
CA THR A 38 0.04 1.84 -4.30
C THR A 38 -0.43 0.43 -4.69
N GLY A 39 -0.50 0.09 -5.98
CA GLY A 39 -0.86 -1.26 -6.45
C GLY A 39 -2.35 -1.58 -6.43
N VAL A 40 -3.22 -0.58 -6.34
CA VAL A 40 -4.68 -0.78 -6.19
C VAL A 40 -5.28 -1.51 -7.39
N ILE A 41 -4.84 -1.22 -8.62
CA ILE A 41 -5.34 -1.90 -9.82
C ILE A 41 -4.66 -3.26 -9.98
N GLY A 42 -3.32 -3.32 -9.93
CA GLY A 42 -2.59 -4.59 -9.97
C GLY A 42 -3.09 -5.63 -8.95
N SER A 43 -3.35 -5.24 -7.70
CA SER A 43 -3.89 -6.15 -6.68
C SER A 43 -5.29 -6.69 -6.99
N GLU A 44 -6.13 -5.92 -7.69
CA GLU A 44 -7.45 -6.37 -8.15
C GLU A 44 -7.30 -7.47 -9.22
N PHE A 45 -6.42 -7.28 -10.21
CA PHE A 45 -6.16 -8.30 -11.24
C PHE A 45 -5.49 -9.55 -10.66
N LYS A 46 -4.61 -9.41 -9.66
CA LYS A 46 -4.06 -10.56 -8.92
C LYS A 46 -5.16 -11.42 -8.31
N LYS A 47 -6.17 -10.82 -7.65
CA LYS A 47 -7.30 -11.57 -7.06
C LYS A 47 -8.09 -12.36 -8.10
N MET A 48 -8.06 -11.92 -9.36
CA MET A 48 -8.69 -12.60 -10.49
C MET A 48 -7.80 -13.68 -11.12
N GLY A 49 -6.65 -13.98 -10.53
CA GLY A 49 -5.72 -15.01 -11.00
C GLY A 49 -4.72 -14.56 -12.06
N TYR A 50 -4.61 -13.26 -12.33
CA TYR A 50 -3.60 -12.76 -13.28
C TYR A 50 -2.21 -12.83 -12.67
N LYS A 51 -1.21 -13.16 -13.50
CA LYS A 51 0.18 -12.81 -13.22
C LYS A 51 0.34 -11.32 -13.41
N VAL A 52 0.70 -10.61 -12.35
CA VAL A 52 0.82 -9.15 -12.40
C VAL A 52 2.28 -8.74 -12.46
N ILE A 53 2.60 -7.85 -13.41
CA ILE A 53 3.88 -7.16 -13.52
C ILE A 53 3.61 -5.71 -13.10
N ALA A 54 4.15 -5.29 -11.96
CA ALA A 54 3.99 -3.93 -11.45
C ALA A 54 5.31 -3.17 -11.60
N ASN A 55 5.23 -1.94 -12.11
CA ASN A 55 6.36 -1.03 -12.23
C ASN A 55 5.97 0.35 -11.68
N ASP A 56 6.93 0.99 -11.02
CA ASP A 56 6.85 2.38 -10.60
C ASP A 56 8.26 2.92 -10.34
N ILE A 57 8.47 4.22 -10.52
CA ILE A 57 9.76 4.86 -10.25
C ILE A 57 10.00 5.05 -8.75
N GLN A 58 8.94 5.13 -7.94
CA GLN A 58 9.05 5.44 -6.53
C GLN A 58 9.30 4.17 -5.71
N HIS A 59 10.36 4.15 -4.91
CA HIS A 59 10.76 2.94 -4.17
C HIS A 59 9.70 2.46 -3.16
N TYR A 60 8.96 3.37 -2.53
CA TYR A 60 7.86 2.95 -1.64
C TYR A 60 6.78 2.18 -2.42
N SER A 61 6.49 2.55 -3.67
CA SER A 61 5.56 1.82 -4.55
C SER A 61 6.08 0.41 -4.77
N TYR A 62 7.38 0.24 -5.05
CA TYR A 62 7.99 -1.09 -5.16
C TYR A 62 7.76 -1.93 -3.90
N ILE A 63 8.02 -1.39 -2.71
CA ILE A 63 7.83 -2.11 -1.44
C ILE A 63 6.37 -2.51 -1.23
N LEU A 64 5.42 -1.60 -1.48
CA LEU A 64 3.99 -1.90 -1.36
C LEU A 64 3.55 -2.98 -2.35
N ASN A 65 3.98 -2.90 -3.62
CA ASN A 65 3.62 -3.89 -4.63
C ASN A 65 4.31 -5.24 -4.36
N LYS A 66 5.53 -5.26 -3.83
CA LYS A 66 6.19 -6.50 -3.37
C LYS A 66 5.33 -7.20 -2.32
N HIS A 67 4.80 -6.44 -1.36
CA HIS A 67 3.93 -6.97 -0.33
C HIS A 67 2.56 -7.40 -0.86
N PHE A 68 1.82 -6.54 -1.57
CA PHE A 68 0.44 -6.83 -1.96
C PHE A 68 0.33 -7.76 -3.18
N ILE A 69 1.28 -7.66 -4.11
CA ILE A 69 1.23 -8.37 -5.40
C ILE A 69 2.14 -9.59 -5.40
N GLU A 70 3.38 -9.51 -4.93
CA GLU A 70 4.27 -10.67 -5.00
C GLU A 70 4.04 -11.68 -3.87
N ASN A 71 3.67 -11.22 -2.67
CA ASN A 71 3.44 -12.12 -1.56
C ASN A 71 2.21 -13.02 -1.79
N ASN A 72 2.44 -14.33 -1.85
CA ASN A 72 1.38 -15.35 -1.96
C ASN A 72 1.30 -16.24 -0.71
N ASN A 73 2.19 -16.03 0.26
CA ASN A 73 2.26 -16.82 1.47
C ASN A 73 1.59 -16.08 2.63
N PRO A 74 1.09 -16.82 3.64
CA PRO A 74 0.68 -16.22 4.90
C PRO A 74 1.78 -15.35 5.51
N ILE A 75 1.38 -14.23 6.11
CA ILE A 75 2.29 -13.31 6.77
C ILE A 75 2.49 -13.76 8.22
N ASN A 76 3.73 -13.80 8.70
CA ASN A 76 4.00 -13.93 10.13
C ASN A 76 3.65 -12.60 10.82
N ILE A 77 2.68 -12.65 11.74
CA ILE A 77 2.18 -11.49 12.49
C ILE A 77 2.81 -11.33 13.88
N GLU A 78 3.67 -12.24 14.33
CA GLU A 78 4.31 -12.19 15.65
C GLU A 78 5.12 -10.89 15.82
N LEU A 79 5.84 -10.50 14.77
CA LEU A 79 6.56 -9.23 14.78
C LEU A 79 5.60 -8.03 14.89
N LEU A 80 4.45 -8.09 14.21
CA LEU A 80 3.44 -7.04 14.28
C LEU A 80 2.85 -6.92 15.70
N GLU A 81 2.56 -8.04 16.35
CA GLU A 81 2.09 -8.05 17.74
C GLU A 81 3.13 -7.47 18.69
N HIS A 82 4.40 -7.88 18.53
CA HIS A 82 5.51 -7.33 19.30
C HIS A 82 5.62 -5.81 19.10
N LEU A 83 5.69 -5.32 17.86
CA LEU A 83 5.81 -3.89 17.55
C LEU A 83 4.60 -3.09 18.09
N ASN A 84 3.39 -3.65 18.03
CA ASN A 84 2.20 -3.04 18.60
C ASN A 84 2.19 -3.04 20.14
N SER A 85 2.98 -3.88 20.80
CA SER A 85 3.11 -3.89 22.26
C SER A 85 4.09 -2.84 22.81
N ILE A 86 5.02 -2.34 21.99
CA ILE A 86 6.07 -1.39 22.42
C ILE A 86 5.44 -0.08 22.93
N GLU A 87 5.78 0.38 24.12
CA GLU A 87 5.30 1.67 24.62
C GLU A 87 5.83 2.82 23.75
N GLY A 88 4.94 3.74 23.33
CA GLY A 88 5.32 4.85 22.47
C GLY A 88 6.22 5.86 23.19
N LYS A 89 7.16 6.45 22.47
CA LYS A 89 8.10 7.44 22.99
C LYS A 89 7.97 8.76 22.23
N GLU A 90 8.10 9.89 22.91
CA GLU A 90 8.24 11.18 22.23
C GLU A 90 9.64 11.30 21.62
N GLY A 91 9.71 11.45 20.30
CA GLY A 91 10.96 11.56 19.56
C GLY A 91 10.84 12.46 18.34
N PHE A 92 11.62 12.15 17.30
CA PHE A 92 11.71 12.99 16.11
C PHE A 92 10.37 13.09 15.37
N ILE A 93 9.64 11.98 15.23
CA ILE A 93 8.37 11.94 14.52
C ILE A 93 7.31 12.73 15.28
N TYR A 94 7.12 12.45 16.57
CA TYR A 94 6.18 13.16 17.42
C TYR A 94 6.44 14.67 17.41
N ASN A 95 7.69 15.08 17.66
CA ASN A 95 8.05 16.49 17.81
C ASN A 95 7.93 17.32 16.51
N ASN A 96 7.92 16.69 15.34
CA ASN A 96 7.97 17.41 14.06
C ASN A 96 6.77 17.15 13.14
N TYR A 97 5.90 16.17 13.44
CA TYR A 97 4.84 15.73 12.53
C TYR A 97 3.49 15.44 13.19
N CYS A 98 3.39 15.60 14.51
CA CYS A 98 2.15 15.41 15.27
C CYS A 98 1.64 16.72 15.87
N THR A 99 0.32 16.92 15.84
CA THR A 99 -0.31 18.16 16.30
C THR A 99 -0.08 18.39 17.80
N GLY A 100 -0.09 17.33 18.63
CA GLY A 100 0.11 17.43 20.08
C GLY A 100 1.48 17.91 20.53
N SER A 101 2.48 17.90 19.63
CA SER A 101 3.81 18.48 19.92
C SER A 101 3.84 20.01 19.85
N GLY A 102 2.79 20.66 19.37
CA GLY A 102 2.79 22.09 19.05
C GLY A 102 3.46 22.43 17.72
N SER A 103 3.85 21.43 16.91
CA SER A 103 4.42 21.63 15.56
C SER A 103 3.42 22.15 14.52
N GLU A 104 2.13 22.20 14.87
CA GLU A 104 0.99 22.53 13.99
C GLU A 104 0.80 21.58 12.79
N ARG A 105 1.61 20.52 12.70
CA ARG A 105 1.57 19.53 11.61
C ARG A 105 0.75 18.31 12.00
N ASN A 106 -0.08 17.84 11.09
CA ASN A 106 -1.03 16.75 11.33
C ASN A 106 -0.81 15.56 10.37
N TYR A 107 0.44 15.11 10.20
CA TYR A 107 0.75 13.96 9.34
C TYR A 107 0.51 12.63 10.06
N PHE A 108 0.77 12.59 11.37
CA PHE A 108 0.48 11.44 12.23
C PHE A 108 -0.33 11.88 13.45
N SER A 109 -1.18 10.98 13.96
CA SER A 109 -1.74 11.15 15.30
C SER A 109 -0.63 11.06 16.35
N ASP A 110 -0.81 11.70 17.50
CA ASP A 110 0.17 11.66 18.60
C ASP A 110 0.53 10.22 18.99
N PHE A 111 -0.46 9.32 19.02
CA PHE A 111 -0.26 7.89 19.27
C PHE A 111 0.65 7.25 18.22
N ASN A 112 0.37 7.45 16.93
CA ASN A 112 1.15 6.84 15.85
C ASN A 112 2.57 7.43 15.76
N GLY A 113 2.72 8.75 15.97
CA GLY A 113 4.04 9.37 15.98
C GLY A 113 4.93 8.81 17.08
N LYS A 114 4.38 8.66 18.31
CA LYS A 114 5.10 8.06 19.43
C LYS A 114 5.43 6.58 19.21
N LYS A 115 4.54 5.84 18.53
CA LYS A 115 4.82 4.46 18.12
C LYS A 115 5.97 4.37 17.12
N CYS A 116 5.98 5.24 16.10
CA CYS A 116 7.07 5.30 15.14
C CYS A 116 8.42 5.65 15.79
N ASP A 117 8.44 6.56 16.77
CA ASP A 117 9.65 6.94 17.49
C ASP A 117 10.20 5.85 18.43
N ALA A 118 9.42 4.82 18.72
CA ALA A 118 9.81 3.72 19.59
C ALA A 118 10.40 2.50 18.83
N ILE A 119 10.40 2.53 17.50
CA ILE A 119 10.89 1.48 16.59
C ILE A 119 12.16 1.98 15.88
#